data_AF-A0A2E9IUW1-F1
#
_entry.id   AF-A0A2E9IUW1-F1
#
_cell.length_a   1.000
_cell.length_b   1.000
_cell.length_c   1.000
_cell.angle_alpha   90.00
_cell.angle_beta   90.00
_cell.angle_gamma   90.00
#
_symmetry.space_group_name_H-M   'P 1'
#
loop_
_entity.id
_entity.type
_entity.pdbx_description
1 polymer ?
#
loop_
_entity_poly.entity_id
_entity_poly.type
_entity_poly.pdbx_seq_one_letter_code
_entity_poly.pdbx_strand_id
1 'polypeptide(L)' 'MSQHNSFKAAGGGGKKNRTVLKRFERVDLLRKRGQWEDGNRVIGLKKTKPEE' A
#
# COMPACT_ATOMS: atom_id res chain seq x y z
N MET A 1 -12.57 -18.04 -24.51
CA MET A 1 -12.94 -16.69 -24.04
C MET A 1 -11.67 -15.85 -23.96
N SER A 2 -11.49 -14.90 -24.88
CA SER A 2 -10.29 -14.04 -24.93
C SER A 2 -10.58 -12.70 -24.25
N GLN A 3 -9.69 -12.25 -23.37
CA GLN A 3 -9.81 -10.94 -22.72
C GLN A 3 -9.61 -9.81 -23.74
N HIS A 4 -10.56 -8.88 -23.81
CA HIS A 4 -10.52 -7.74 -24.74
C HIS A 4 -9.32 -6.82 -24.44
N ASN A 5 -8.68 -6.31 -25.49
CA ASN A 5 -7.41 -5.58 -25.39
C ASN A 5 -7.50 -4.31 -24.53
N SER A 6 -8.66 -3.68 -24.41
CA SER A 6 -8.86 -2.52 -23.52
C SER A 6 -8.74 -2.84 -22.03
N PHE A 7 -8.97 -4.10 -21.65
CA PHE A 7 -8.79 -4.57 -20.27
C PHE A 7 -7.36 -5.06 -20.02
N LYS A 8 -6.49 -5.07 -21.03
CA LYS A 8 -5.07 -5.39 -20.83
C LYS A 8 -4.40 -4.15 -20.24
N ALA A 9 -3.87 -4.29 -19.03
CA ALA A 9 -3.11 -3.22 -18.41
C ALA A 9 -1.91 -2.86 -19.31
N ALA A 10 -1.85 -1.62 -19.79
CA ALA A 10 -0.74 -1.12 -20.57
C ALA A 10 0.53 -1.14 -19.69
N GLY A 11 1.41 -2.13 -19.89
CA GLY A 11 2.75 -2.19 -19.31
C GLY A 11 2.81 -2.13 -17.78
N GLY A 12 2.83 -3.30 -17.12
CA GLY A 12 3.35 -3.40 -15.74
C GLY A 12 2.34 -3.21 -14.61
N GLY A 13 1.14 -3.78 -14.75
CA GLY A 13 0.03 -3.65 -13.80
C GLY A 13 0.26 -4.10 -12.35
N GLY A 14 1.41 -4.67 -12.01
CA GLY A 14 1.69 -5.14 -10.63
C GLY A 14 2.38 -4.13 -9.72
N LYS A 15 3.18 -3.19 -10.26
CA LYS A 15 4.09 -2.35 -9.45
C LYS A 15 3.82 -0.85 -9.57
N LYS A 16 3.35 -0.35 -10.71
CA LYS A 16 3.26 1.10 -10.97
C LYS A 16 2.04 1.76 -10.30
N ASN A 17 0.94 1.03 -10.11
CA ASN A 17 -0.34 1.56 -9.61
C ASN A 17 -0.84 0.80 -8.35
N ARG A 18 0.03 0.54 -7.38
CA ARG A 18 -0.39 -0.12 -6.13
C ARG A 18 -1.11 0.90 -5.24
N THR A 19 -2.43 0.81 -5.19
CA THR A 19 -3.28 1.67 -4.35
C THR A 19 -3.24 1.31 -2.85
N VAL A 20 -2.80 0.09 -2.53
CA VAL A 20 -2.78 -0.44 -1.17
C VAL A 20 -1.34 -0.63 -0.67
N LEU A 21 -1.02 0.04 0.43
CA LEU A 21 0.21 -0.18 1.17
C LEU A 21 0.16 -1.50 1.94
N LYS A 22 1.26 -2.24 1.92
CA LYS A 22 1.44 -3.42 2.77
C LYS A 22 1.58 -2.97 4.23
N ARG A 23 1.34 -3.90 5.15
CA ARG A 23 1.35 -3.60 6.59
C ARG A 23 2.68 -3.04 7.08
N PHE A 24 3.81 -3.59 6.63
CA PHE A 24 5.14 -3.10 7.01
C PHE A 24 5.36 -1.66 6.51
N GLU A 25 4.97 -1.35 5.27
CA GLU A 25 5.04 0.02 4.72
C GLU A 25 4.16 0.98 5.53
N ARG A 26 2.99 0.53 6.00
CA ARG A 26 2.12 1.32 6.89
C ARG A 26 2.73 1.56 8.27
N VAL A 27 3.41 0.57 8.85
CA VAL A 27 4.13 0.71 10.12
C VAL A 27 5.24 1.74 9.95
N ASP A 28 6.06 1.63 8.91
CA ASP A 28 7.16 2.57 8.66
C ASP A 28 6.65 4.00 8.44
N LEU A 29 5.56 4.15 7.70
CA LEU A 29 4.90 5.44 7.49
C LEU A 29 4.30 6.01 8.78
N LEU A 30 3.74 5.18 9.66
CA LEU A 30 3.27 5.64 10.97
C LEU A 30 4.42 5.97 11.92
N ARG A 31 5.53 5.23 11.87
CA ARG A 31 6.76 5.50 12.63
C ARG A 31 7.36 6.85 12.23
N LYS A 32 7.47 7.11 10.93
CA LYS A 32 7.90 8.43 10.39
C LYS A 32 7.01 9.58 10.87
N ARG A 33 5.72 9.32 11.11
CA ARG A 33 4.74 10.31 11.59
C ARG A 33 4.65 10.39 13.12
N GLY A 34 5.44 9.60 13.87
CA GLY A 34 5.35 9.52 15.33
C GLY A 34 4.01 8.98 15.85
N GLN A 35 3.30 8.21 15.03
CA GLN A 35 1.99 7.63 15.37
C GLN A 35 2.08 6.14 15.71
N TRP A 36 3.28 5.58 15.69
CA TRP A 36 3.54 4.18 16.01
C TRP A 36 4.96 4.03 16.56
N GLU A 37 5.07 3.43 17.74
CA GLU A 37 6.33 3.19 18.47
C GLU A 37 6.73 1.72 18.42
N ASP A 38 8.01 1.44 18.59
CA ASP A 38 8.51 0.06 18.62
C ASP A 38 7.96 -0.69 19.84
N GLY A 39 7.47 -1.90 19.60
CA GLY A 39 6.76 -2.71 20.60
C GLY A 39 5.23 -2.60 20.52
N ASN A 40 4.68 -1.62 19.80
CA ASN A 40 3.24 -1.59 19.53
C ASN A 40 2.80 -2.73 18.61
N ARG A 41 1.50 -3.04 18.67
CA ARG A 41 0.92 -4.07 17.79
C ARG A 41 0.96 -3.62 16.33
N VAL A 42 1.35 -4.54 15.45
CA VAL A 42 1.36 -4.33 13.98
C VAL A 42 -0.02 -4.54 13.33
N ILE A 43 -1.02 -4.98 14.11
CA ILE A 43 -2.41 -5.18 13.68
C ILE A 43 -3.29 -4.03 14.19
N GLY A 44 -4.41 -3.77 13.53
CA GLY A 44 -5.33 -2.69 13.93
C GLY A 44 -4.80 -1.27 13.72
N LEU A 45 -3.80 -1.10 12.84
CA LEU A 45 -3.17 0.19 12.56
C LEU A 45 -4.18 1.24 12.08
N LYS A 46 -4.02 2.49 12.55
CA LYS A 46 -4.78 3.67 12.10
C LYS A 46 -4.80 3.77 10.58
N LYS A 47 -5.93 4.19 10.00
CA LYS A 47 -6.03 4.38 8.54
C LYS A 47 -4.99 5.40 8.07
N THR A 48 -4.25 5.03 7.04
CA THR A 48 -3.14 5.81 6.48
C THR A 48 -3.40 6.07 5.00
N LYS A 49 -3.23 7.32 4.57
CA LYS A 49 -3.04 7.64 3.15
C LYS A 49 -1.55 7.51 2.80
N PRO A 50 -1.21 7.04 1.58
CA PRO A 50 0.15 7.15 1.06
C PRO A 50 0.64 8.60 1.08
N GLU A 51 1.95 8.79 1.08
CA GLU A 51 2.52 10.11 0.81
C GLU A 51 2.45 10.38 -0.70
N GLU A 52 2.23 11.65 -1.06
CA GLU A 52 2.20 12.12 -2.45
C GLU A 52 3.60 12.05 -3.09
#